data_AF-A0A167U9K0-F1
#
_entry.id   AF-A0A167U9K0-F1
#
_cell.length_a   1.000
_cell.length_b   1.000
_cell.length_c   1.000
_cell.angle_alpha   90.00
_cell.angle_beta   90.00
_cell.angle_gamma   90.00
#
_symmetry.space_group_name_H-M   'P 1'
#
loop_
_entity.id
_entity.type
_entity.pdbx_description
1 polymer ?
#
loop_
_entity_poly.entity_id
_entity_poly.type
_entity_poly.pdbx_seq_one_letter_code
_entity_poly.pdbx_strand_id
1 'polypeptide(L)'
;MSSRQRPFTITRKLVEYLLAASVNVALALRYPGVGTPEYPVNSRTGKRVFLEINPRIQVEHTVTEETTNPEIVHIKLLRSSLATLAPLGHPS
;
A
#
# COMPACT_ATOMS: atom_id res chain seq x y z
N MET A 1 30.07 11.98 -25.24
CA MET A 1 29.30 10.84 -24.74
C MET A 1 28.68 11.22 -23.40
N SER A 2 27.46 11.78 -23.42
CA SER A 2 26.73 12.15 -22.20
C SER A 2 26.14 10.89 -21.58
N SER A 3 26.60 10.52 -20.38
CA SER A 3 26.07 9.42 -19.61
C SER A 3 24.60 9.72 -19.32
N ARG A 4 23.67 9.03 -20.02
CA ARG A 4 22.27 8.99 -19.63
C ARG A 4 22.19 8.44 -18.21
N GLN A 5 22.08 9.34 -17.25
CA GLN A 5 21.82 9.00 -15.85
C GLN A 5 20.51 8.20 -15.83
N ARG A 6 20.56 6.98 -15.31
CA ARG A 6 19.39 6.07 -15.28
C ARG A 6 18.27 6.77 -14.48
N PRO A 7 17.02 6.80 -14.96
CA PRO A 7 15.99 7.74 -14.49
C PRO A 7 15.43 7.45 -13.08
N PHE A 8 15.84 6.36 -12.41
CA PHE A 8 15.31 5.99 -11.10
C PHE A 8 16.21 6.51 -9.98
N THR A 9 15.77 7.58 -9.32
CA THR A 9 16.42 8.14 -8.11
C THR A 9 16.05 7.33 -6.83
N ILE A 10 15.18 6.33 -6.97
CA ILE A 10 14.71 5.49 -5.85
C ILE A 10 15.74 4.40 -5.57
N THR A 11 16.35 4.44 -4.38
CA THR A 11 17.29 3.41 -3.92
C THR A 11 16.57 2.25 -3.25
N ARG A 12 17.16 1.05 -3.26
CA ARG A 12 16.59 -0.11 -2.56
C ARG A 12 16.41 0.15 -1.05
N LYS A 13 17.37 0.84 -0.44
CA LYS A 13 17.30 1.27 0.97
C LYS A 13 16.11 2.20 1.25
N LEU A 14 15.75 3.06 0.31
CA LEU A 14 14.55 3.89 0.41
C LEU A 14 13.29 3.03 0.38
N VAL A 15 13.21 2.06 -0.53
CA VAL A 15 12.07 1.13 -0.63
C VAL A 15 11.87 0.34 0.65
N GLU A 16 12.94 -0.23 1.20
CA GLU A 16 12.89 -1.01 2.45
C GLU A 16 12.42 -0.18 3.64
N TYR A 17 12.88 1.08 3.73
CA TYR A 17 12.42 2.01 4.75
C TYR A 17 10.92 2.30 4.63
N LEU A 18 10.44 2.62 3.43
CA LEU A 18 9.03 2.94 3.20
C LEU A 18 8.13 1.73 3.45
N LEU A 19 8.60 0.52 3.09
CA LEU A 19 7.89 -0.72 3.37
C LEU A 19 7.76 -0.96 4.89
N ALA A 20 8.86 -0.83 5.64
CA ALA A 20 8.84 -0.97 7.09
C ALA A 20 7.92 0.07 7.76
N ALA A 21 7.99 1.32 7.31
CA ALA A 21 7.10 2.38 7.80
C ALA A 21 5.62 2.07 7.52
N SER A 22 5.31 1.58 6.31
CA SER A 22 3.95 1.20 5.90
C SER A 22 3.38 0.09 6.78
N VAL A 23 4.17 -0.96 7.04
CA VAL A 23 3.78 -2.06 7.93
C VAL A 23 3.54 -1.54 9.35
N ASN A 24 4.43 -0.71 9.88
CA ASN A 24 4.29 -0.16 11.23
C ASN A 24 3.01 0.68 11.38
N VAL A 25 2.69 1.53 10.40
CA VAL A 25 1.46 2.33 10.44
C VAL A 25 0.22 1.43 10.34
N ALA A 26 0.21 0.45 9.45
CA ALA A 26 -0.91 -0.48 9.30
C ALA A 26 -1.16 -1.29 10.58
N LEU A 27 -0.10 -1.76 11.25
CA LEU A 27 -0.20 -2.47 12.53
C LEU A 27 -0.69 -1.56 13.66
N ALA A 28 -0.15 -0.34 13.77
CA ALA A 28 -0.55 0.62 14.79
C ALA A 28 -2.05 0.99 14.68
N LEU A 29 -2.55 1.12 13.45
CA LEU A 29 -3.97 1.42 13.19
C LEU A 29 -4.88 0.18 13.22
N ARG A 30 -4.32 -1.03 13.38
CA ARG A 30 -5.04 -2.31 13.19
C ARG A 30 -5.83 -2.31 11.88
N TYR A 31 -5.18 -1.85 10.82
CA TYR A 31 -5.83 -1.49 9.57
C TYR A 31 -6.51 -2.71 8.91
N PRO A 32 -7.85 -2.73 8.78
CA PRO A 32 -8.60 -3.96 8.52
C PRO A 32 -8.72 -4.33 7.03
N GLY A 33 -8.13 -3.56 6.12
CA GLY A 33 -8.35 -3.73 4.69
C GLY A 33 -7.12 -3.45 3.84
N VAL A 34 -7.36 -3.30 2.54
CA VAL A 34 -6.37 -2.82 1.58
C VAL A 34 -6.36 -1.30 1.61
N GLY A 35 -5.17 -0.72 1.56
CA GLY A 35 -4.95 0.71 1.42
C GLY A 35 -3.54 1.01 0.92
N THR A 36 -3.35 2.20 0.38
CA THR A 36 -2.07 2.64 -0.20
C THR A 36 -1.50 3.75 0.67
N PRO A 37 -0.40 3.51 1.40
CA PRO A 37 0.31 4.57 2.09
C PRO A 37 1.14 5.40 1.10
N GLU A 38 0.97 6.72 1.15
CA GLU A 38 1.66 7.66 0.26
C GLU A 38 2.73 8.46 0.99
N TYR A 39 3.91 8.56 0.35
CA TYR A 39 5.08 9.22 0.91
C TYR A 39 5.74 10.17 -0.10
N PRO A 40 5.55 11.48 0.06
CA PRO A 40 6.36 12.47 -0.66
C PRO A 40 7.84 12.32 -0.27
N VAL A 41 8.69 12.15 -1.28
CA VAL A 41 10.15 12.06 -1.11
C VAL A 41 10.81 13.21 -1.85
N ASN A 42 11.55 14.04 -1.13
CA ASN A 42 12.37 15.08 -1.73
C ASN A 42 13.61 14.44 -2.38
N SER A 43 13.69 14.47 -3.71
CA SER A 43 14.76 13.81 -4.48
C SER A 43 16.16 14.37 -4.25
N ARG A 44 16.29 15.61 -3.78
CA ARG A 44 17.60 16.26 -3.53
C ARG A 44 18.14 16.00 -2.13
N THR A 45 17.25 16.04 -1.13
CA THR A 45 17.63 15.91 0.28
C THR A 45 17.38 14.52 0.85
N GLY A 46 16.61 13.69 0.14
CA GLY A 46 16.15 12.40 0.62
C GLY A 46 15.18 12.49 1.81
N LYS A 47 14.68 13.68 2.19
CA LYS A 47 13.65 13.83 3.20
C LYS A 47 12.35 13.16 2.75
N ARG A 48 11.71 12.42 3.65
CA ARG A 48 10.46 11.70 3.40
C ARG A 48 9.49 12.01 4.52
N VAL A 49 8.22 12.17 4.18
CA VAL A 49 7.15 12.36 5.15
C VAL A 49 6.03 11.37 4.83
N PHE A 50 5.32 10.91 5.86
CA PHE A 50 4.05 10.23 5.66
C PHE A 50 3.01 11.30 5.29
N LEU A 51 2.26 11.07 4.22
CA LEU A 51 1.17 11.96 3.82
C LEU A 51 -0.17 11.39 4.28
N GLU A 52 -0.54 10.22 3.77
CA GLU A 52 -1.82 9.58 4.08
C GLU A 52 -1.80 8.07 3.79
N ILE A 53 -2.86 7.37 4.20
CA ILE A 53 -3.24 6.07 3.65
C ILE A 53 -4.53 6.28 2.89
N ASN A 54 -4.54 5.97 1.60
CA ASN A 54 -5.75 5.92 0.79
C ASN A 54 -6.50 4.61 1.09
N PRO A 55 -7.68 4.62 1.75
CA PRO A 55 -8.33 3.40 2.20
C PRO A 55 -9.18 2.69 1.13
N ARG A 56 -8.85 2.99 -0.13
CA ARG A 56 -9.56 2.57 -1.34
C ARG A 56 -8.57 1.95 -2.31
N ILE A 57 -9.08 1.12 -3.20
CA ILE A 57 -8.27 0.65 -4.31
C ILE A 57 -8.00 1.84 -5.26
N GLN A 58 -6.76 1.98 -5.70
CA GLN A 58 -6.34 3.03 -6.63
C GLN A 58 -5.95 2.42 -7.97
N VAL A 59 -5.96 3.20 -9.05
CA VAL A 59 -5.77 2.73 -10.44
C VAL A 59 -4.49 1.90 -10.62
N GLU A 60 -3.45 2.23 -9.87
CA GLU A 60 -2.14 1.58 -9.86
C GLU A 60 -2.10 0.17 -9.24
N HIS A 61 -3.20 -0.32 -8.65
CA HIS A 61 -3.25 -1.70 -8.14
C HIS A 61 -2.93 -2.73 -9.23
N THR A 62 -3.37 -2.48 -10.46
CA THR A 62 -3.15 -3.38 -11.61
C THR A 62 -1.67 -3.69 -11.83
N VAL A 63 -0.80 -2.68 -11.79
CA VAL A 63 0.66 -2.86 -11.91
C VAL A 63 1.23 -3.66 -10.73
N THR A 64 0.65 -3.51 -9.54
CA THR A 64 1.06 -4.26 -8.35
C THR A 64 0.68 -5.72 -8.47
N GLU A 65 -0.54 -6.03 -8.92
CA GLU A 65 -1.03 -7.40 -9.12
C GLU A 65 -0.17 -8.13 -10.18
N GLU A 66 0.10 -7.49 -11.31
CA GLU A 66 0.96 -8.03 -12.38
C GLU A 66 2.40 -8.35 -11.92
N THR A 67 2.93 -7.60 -10.95
CA THR A 67 4.33 -7.76 -10.50
C THR A 67 4.49 -8.62 -9.25
N THR A 68 3.43 -8.75 -8.44
CA THR A 68 3.50 -9.47 -7.15
C THR A 68 2.63 -10.73 -7.11
N ASN A 69 1.71 -10.89 -8.07
CA ASN A 69 0.80 -12.02 -8.22
C ASN A 69 -0.38 -12.18 -7.22
N PRO A 70 -0.69 -11.29 -6.25
CA PRO A 70 -1.94 -11.32 -5.50
C PRO A 70 -3.07 -10.64 -6.28
N GLU A 71 -4.30 -11.13 -6.10
CA GLU A 71 -5.54 -10.51 -6.60
C GLU A 71 -6.11 -9.57 -5.53
N ILE A 72 -5.63 -8.33 -5.47
CA ILE A 72 -5.98 -7.31 -4.47
C ILE A 72 -7.48 -7.02 -4.48
N VAL A 73 -8.10 -6.95 -5.66
CA VAL A 73 -9.57 -6.80 -5.79
C VAL A 73 -10.30 -7.96 -5.12
N HIS A 74 -9.89 -9.20 -5.41
CA HIS A 74 -10.50 -10.40 -4.85
C HIS A 74 -10.39 -10.44 -3.32
N ILE A 75 -9.21 -10.13 -2.79
CA ILE A 75 -8.98 -10.04 -1.34
C ILE A 75 -9.90 -9.00 -0.69
N LYS A 76 -10.07 -7.82 -1.30
CA LYS A 76 -10.95 -6.77 -0.78
C LYS A 76 -12.41 -7.24 -0.76
N LEU A 77 -12.88 -7.90 -1.81
CA LEU A 77 -14.24 -8.46 -1.90
C LEU A 77 -14.48 -9.55 -0.87
N LEU A 78 -13.57 -10.53 -0.74
CA LEU A 78 -13.66 -11.59 0.26
C LEU A 78 -13.71 -11.05 1.69
N ARG A 79 -12.88 -10.06 2.03
CA ARG A 79 -12.91 -9.44 3.36
C ARG A 79 -14.23 -8.71 3.62
N SER A 80 -14.78 -8.06 2.59
CA SER A 80 -16.06 -7.36 2.69
C SER A 80 -17.22 -8.34 2.88
N SER A 81 -17.23 -9.46 2.17
CA SER A 81 -18.28 -10.48 2.30
C SER A 81 -18.26 -11.16 3.68
N LEU A 82 -17.07 -11.47 4.20
CA LEU A 82 -16.91 -12.03 5.55
C LEU A 82 -17.36 -11.05 6.65
N ALA A 83 -17.13 -9.74 6.48
CA ALA A 83 -17.62 -8.74 7.42
C ALA A 83 -19.16 -8.64 7.40
N THR A 84 -19.80 -8.80 6.24
CA THR A 84 -21.26 -8.79 6.10
C THR A 84 -21.93 -10.02 6.74
N LEU A 85 -21.26 -11.18 6.75
CA LEU A 85 -21.79 -12.41 7.36
C LEU A 85 -21.68 -12.45 8.90
N ALA A 86 -20.98 -11.48 9.52
CA ALA A 86 -20.64 -11.51 10.94
C ALA A 86 -21.75 -11.08 11.93
N PRO A 87 -22.88 -10.46 11.51
CA PRO A 87 -24.06 -10.45 12.39
C PRO A 87 -25.37 -10.67 11.61
N LEU A 88 -25.65 -11.92 11.25
CA LEU A 88 -27.03 -12.43 11.14
C LEU A 88 -27.24 -13.59 12.13
N GLY A 89 -26.63 -13.46 13.32
CA GLY A 89 -27.05 -14.24 14.48
C GLY A 89 -28.50 -13.88 14.79
N HIS A 90 -29.40 -14.76 14.39
CA HIS A 90 -30.82 -14.71 14.71
C HIS A 90 -30.97 -14.49 16.23
N PRO A 91 -31.64 -13.43 16.72
CA PRO A 91 -32.11 -13.44 18.09
C PRO A 91 -33.13 -14.58 18.21
N SER A 92 -32.96 -15.39 19.25
CA SER A 92 -33.87 -16.45 19.66
C SER A 92 -35.26 -15.91 19.95
#